data_AF-A0A535AT31-F1
#
_entry.id   AF-A0A535AT31-F1
#
_cell.length_a   1.000
_cell.length_b   1.000
_cell.length_c   1.000
_cell.angle_alpha   90.00
_cell.angle_beta   90.00
_cell.angle_gamma   90.00
#
_symmetry.space_group_name_H-M   'P 1'
#
loop_
_entity.id
_entity.type
_entity.pdbx_description
1 polymer ?
#
loop_
_entity_poly.entity_id
_entity_poly.type
_entity_poly.pdbx_seq_one_letter_code
_entity_poly.pdbx_strand_id
1 'polypeptide(L)' 'MSQVGLQSSPFETRAQSPIAQANYKLWIEHARAENRRELERLIATLHDDCEYEVVPLGQRWRGKDEVRE' A
#
# COMPACT_ATOMS: atom_id res chain seq x y z
N MET A 1 -16.35 -12.37 34.30
CA MET A 1 -15.17 -12.55 33.44
C MET A 1 -15.58 -12.26 32.01
N SER A 2 -15.31 -11.06 31.52
CA SER A 2 -15.65 -10.65 30.15
C SER A 2 -14.59 -11.18 29.19
N GLN A 3 -14.98 -12.11 28.31
CA GLN A 3 -14.21 -12.42 27.10
C GLN A 3 -14.24 -11.17 26.21
N VAL A 4 -13.21 -10.34 26.33
CA VAL A 4 -12.84 -9.42 25.24
C VAL A 4 -12.30 -10.32 24.14
N GLY A 5 -13.20 -10.82 23.28
CA GLY A 5 -12.81 -11.49 22.07
C GLY A 5 -11.86 -10.56 21.33
N LEU A 6 -10.65 -11.05 21.03
CA LEU A 6 -9.65 -10.37 20.22
C LEU A 6 -10.36 -9.74 19.02
N GLN A 7 -10.57 -8.43 19.06
CA GLN A 7 -11.10 -7.69 17.93
C GLN A 7 -10.00 -7.77 16.87
N SER A 8 -10.11 -8.75 15.98
CA SER A 8 -9.31 -8.82 14.75
C SER A 8 -9.38 -7.46 14.10
N SER A 9 -8.22 -6.83 13.87
CA SER A 9 -8.14 -5.49 13.29
C SER A 9 -9.01 -5.46 12.02
N PRO A 10 -9.77 -4.38 11.75
CA PRO A 10 -10.55 -4.28 10.52
C PRO A 10 -9.67 -4.33 9.26
N PHE A 11 -8.35 -4.21 9.44
CA PHE A 11 -7.34 -4.32 8.40
C PHE A 11 -6.76 -5.73 8.27
N GLU A 12 -7.12 -6.72 9.11
CA GLU A 12 -6.68 -8.11 8.95
C GLU A 12 -7.41 -8.79 7.78
N THR A 13 -6.65 -9.34 6.81
CA THR A 13 -7.25 -10.13 5.74
C THR A 13 -7.66 -11.53 6.22
N ARG A 14 -8.88 -11.95 5.88
CA ARG A 14 -9.37 -13.33 6.03
C ARG A 14 -9.33 -14.11 4.71
N ALA A 15 -8.77 -13.52 3.65
CA ALA A 15 -8.72 -14.16 2.35
C ALA A 15 -7.83 -15.41 2.38
N GLN A 16 -8.31 -16.49 1.78
CA GLN A 16 -7.59 -17.76 1.68
C GLN A 16 -6.77 -17.88 0.39
N SER A 17 -7.09 -17.07 -0.62
CA SER A 17 -6.36 -17.05 -1.89
C SER A 17 -4.91 -16.62 -1.65
N PRO A 18 -3.91 -17.38 -2.16
CA PRO A 18 -2.50 -17.00 -2.05
C PRO A 18 -2.21 -15.61 -2.62
N ILE A 19 -2.87 -15.26 -3.74
CA ILE A 19 -2.72 -13.95 -4.39
C ILE A 19 -3.26 -12.83 -3.48
N ALA A 20 -4.44 -13.03 -2.90
CA ALA A 20 -5.03 -12.04 -1.98
C ALA A 20 -4.17 -11.85 -0.73
N GLN A 21 -3.55 -12.92 -0.22
CA GLN A 21 -2.62 -12.84 0.91
C GLN A 21 -1.31 -12.13 0.54
N ALA A 22 -0.78 -12.36 -0.66
CA ALA A 22 0.40 -11.65 -1.17
C ALA A 22 0.12 -10.15 -1.32
N ASN A 23 -1.01 -9.78 -1.92
CA ASN A 23 -1.43 -8.40 -2.08
C ASN A 23 -1.61 -7.71 -0.72
N TYR A 24 -2.19 -8.40 0.26
CA TYR A 24 -2.33 -7.87 1.62
C TYR A 24 -0.97 -7.57 2.27
N LYS A 25 0.00 -8.47 2.15
CA LYS A 25 1.36 -8.23 2.69
C LYS A 25 2.02 -7.04 2.02
N LEU A 26 1.89 -6.91 0.70
CA LEU A 26 2.42 -5.76 -0.06
C LEU A 26 1.75 -4.45 0.39
N TRP A 27 0.43 -4.45 0.58
CA TRP A 27 -0.31 -3.28 1.07
C TRP A 27 0.13 -2.84 2.47
N ILE A 28 0.36 -3.78 3.40
CA ILE A 28 0.87 -3.45 4.74
C ILE A 28 2.24 -2.79 4.67
N GLU A 29 3.14 -3.29 3.83
CA GLU A 29 4.46 -2.69 3.64
C GLU A 29 4.34 -1.29 3.01
N HIS A 30 3.51 -1.14 1.98
CA HIS A 30 3.22 0.15 1.35
C HIS A 30 2.75 1.19 2.38
N ALA A 31 1.72 0.85 3.17
CA ALA A 31 1.17 1.75 4.18
C ALA A 31 2.19 2.10 5.29
N ARG A 32 3.09 1.16 5.65
CA ARG A 32 4.17 1.44 6.62
C ARG A 32 5.20 2.41 6.05
N ALA A 33 5.64 2.20 4.81
CA ALA A 33 6.60 3.06 4.14
C ALA A 33 6.04 4.47 3.97
N GLU A 34 4.77 4.59 3.55
CA GLU A 34 4.06 5.86 3.41
C GLU A 34 3.97 6.61 4.75
N ASN A 35 3.47 5.94 5.81
CA ASN A 35 3.34 6.55 7.13
C ASN A 35 4.68 7.03 7.71
N ARG A 36 5.78 6.36 7.38
CA ARG A 36 7.14 6.73 7.82
C ARG A 36 7.83 7.72 6.89
N ARG A 37 7.22 8.09 5.76
CA ARG A 37 7.80 8.94 4.70
C ARG A 37 9.10 8.36 4.14
N GLU A 38 9.17 7.04 4.02
CA GLU A 38 10.32 6.32 3.48
C GLU A 38 10.17 6.16 1.96
N LEU A 39 10.51 7.22 1.20
CA LEU A 39 10.25 7.30 -0.24
C LEU A 39 10.76 6.07 -1.03
N GLU A 40 12.01 5.66 -0.81
CA GLU A 40 12.59 4.50 -1.51
C GLU A 40 11.81 3.21 -1.26
N ARG A 41 11.41 2.97 -0.01
CA ARG A 41 10.62 1.79 0.35
C ARG A 41 9.22 1.88 -0.20
N LEU A 42 8.63 3.07 -0.25
CA LEU A 42 7.32 3.29 -0.85
C LEU A 42 7.35 2.97 -2.35
N ILE A 43 8.27 3.57 -3.10
CA ILE A 43 8.42 3.35 -4.56
C ILE A 43 8.65 1.88 -4.89
N ALA A 44 9.43 1.16 -4.06
CA ALA A 44 9.67 -0.27 -4.24
C ALA A 44 8.39 -1.13 -4.18
N THR A 45 7.33 -0.66 -3.53
CA THR A 45 6.04 -1.39 -3.46
C THR A 45 5.11 -1.12 -4.65
N LEU A 46 5.40 -0.12 -5.47
CA LEU A 46 4.57 0.23 -6.62
C LEU A 46 4.76 -0.79 -7.75
N HIS A 47 3.77 -0.87 -8.64
CA HIS A 47 3.94 -1.55 -9.91
C HIS A 47 4.85 -0.72 -10.83
N ASP A 48 5.52 -1.35 -11.79
CA ASP A 48 6.46 -0.66 -12.68
C ASP A 48 5.79 0.35 -13.61
N ASP A 49 4.50 0.18 -13.88
CA ASP A 49 3.66 1.10 -14.67
C ASP A 49 2.73 1.99 -13.82
N CYS A 50 3.03 2.16 -12.54
CA CYS A 50 2.20 2.94 -11.62
C CYS A 50 1.94 4.37 -12.13
N GLU A 51 0.81 4.96 -11.73
CA GLU A 51 0.47 6.31 -12.14
C GLU A 51 0.05 7.14 -10.93
N TYR A 52 0.55 8.37 -10.88
CA TYR A 52 0.15 9.37 -9.91
C TYR A 52 -0.39 10.59 -10.65
N GLU A 53 -1.55 11.10 -10.23
CA GLU A 53 -2.19 12.26 -10.85
C GLU A 53 -2.60 13.26 -9.77
N VAL A 54 -2.16 14.51 -9.94
CA VAL A 54 -2.69 15.65 -9.20
C VAL A 54 -3.77 16.30 -10.06
N VAL A 55 -5.01 15.80 -9.92
CA VAL A 55 -6.17 16.15 -10.75
C VAL A 55 -6.37 17.66 -10.91
N PRO A 56 -6.31 18.51 -9.86
CA PRO A 56 -6.51 19.95 -10.03
C PRO A 56 -5.44 20.65 -10.88
N LEU A 57 -4.25 20.05 -11.02
CA LEU A 57 -3.12 20.60 -11.77
C LEU A 57 -2.98 19.96 -13.16
N GLY A 58 -3.73 18.90 -13.45
CA GLY A 58 -3.54 18.09 -14.66
C GLY A 58 -2.15 17.45 -14.76
N GLN A 59 -1.42 17.39 -13.64
CA GLN A 59 -0.07 16.84 -13.60
C GLN A 59 -0.14 15.34 -13.35
N ARG A 60 0.57 14.57 -14.18
CA ARG A 60 0.60 13.11 -14.12
C ARG A 60 2.04 12.63 -14.26
N TRP A 61 2.35 11.60 -13.49
CA TRP A 61 3.60 10.84 -13.58
C TRP A 61 3.26 9.38 -13.83
N ARG A 62 4.04 8.72 -14.67
CA ARG A 62 3.89 7.31 -15.03
C ARG A 62 5.20 6.56 -14.84
N GLY A 63 5.08 5.42 -14.17
CA GLY A 63 6.20 4.57 -13.82
C GLY A 63 6.98 5.08 -12.61
N LYS A 64 7.80 4.19 -12.06
CA LYS A 64 8.54 4.43 -10.82
C LYS A 64 9.54 5.58 -10.92
N ASP A 65 10.14 5.78 -12.10
CA ASP A 65 11.15 6.81 -12.30
C ASP A 65 10.52 8.20 -12.23
N GLU A 66 9.39 8.42 -12.91
CA GLU A 66 8.69 9.71 -12.88
C GLU A 66 8.06 9.97 -11.51
N VAL A 67 7.41 8.96 -10.89
CA VAL A 67 6.75 9.12 -9.57
C VAL A 67 7.76 9.44 -8.44
N ARG A 68 9.05 9.21 -8.66
CA ARG A 68 10.11 9.52 -7.70
C ARG A 68 10.54 11.00 -7.70
N GLU A 69 10.33 11.72 -8.81
CA GLU A 69 10.78 13.11 -9.01
C GLU A 69 9.97 14.15 -8.22
#